data_AF-A0A6N2ZQK5-F1
#
_entry.id   AF-A0A6N2ZQK5-F1
#
_cell.length_a   1.000
_cell.length_b   1.000
_cell.length_c   1.000
_cell.angle_alpha   90.00
_cell.angle_beta   90.00
_cell.angle_gamma   90.00
#
_symmetry.space_group_name_H-M   'P 1'
#
loop_
_entity.id
_entity.type
_entity.pdbx_description
1 polymer ?
#
loop_
_entity_poly.entity_id
_entity_poly.type
_entity_poly.pdbx_seq_one_letter_code
_entity_poly.pdbx_strand_id
1 'polypeptide(L)'
;MIWDLENKFVSILEYDKEWEEKKLRKAEYEAGKEDGKSEGIEIGRDKTMAEIICNMIKSGFTIKKIAEVTGKNAEQIQTILNQQAP
;
A
#
# COMPACT_ATOMS: atom_id res chain seq x y z
N MET A 1 -21.21 51.32 3.56
CA MET A 1 -22.03 50.36 2.81
C MET A 1 -21.43 49.94 1.47
N ILE A 2 -20.98 50.83 0.56
CA ILE A 2 -20.29 50.40 -0.68
C ILE A 2 -18.90 49.81 -0.37
N TRP A 3 -18.13 50.45 0.52
CA TRP A 3 -16.81 49.99 0.98
C TRP A 3 -16.82 48.63 1.70
N ASP A 4 -17.94 48.23 2.31
CA ASP A 4 -18.05 46.96 3.04
C ASP A 4 -18.24 45.77 2.09
N LEU A 5 -18.85 46.01 0.91
CA LEU A 5 -19.04 45.00 -0.12
C LEU A 5 -17.75 44.74 -0.90
N GLU A 6 -16.99 45.79 -1.23
CA GLU A 6 -15.68 45.64 -1.88
C GLU A 6 -14.69 44.89 -0.97
N ASN A 7 -14.62 45.23 0.32
CA ASN A 7 -13.78 44.50 1.29
C ASN A 7 -14.21 43.03 1.45
N LYS A 8 -15.51 42.75 1.44
CA LYS A 8 -16.04 41.38 1.53
C LYS A 8 -15.77 40.57 0.25
N PHE A 9 -15.73 41.22 -0.91
CA PHE A 9 -15.33 40.60 -2.18
C PHE A 9 -13.83 40.32 -2.26
N VAL A 10 -12.99 41.25 -1.81
CA VAL A 10 -11.52 41.09 -1.76
C VAL A 10 -11.14 39.93 -0.84
N SER A 11 -11.78 39.81 0.33
CA SER A 11 -11.56 38.69 1.27
C SER A 11 -12.01 37.32 0.75
N ILE A 12 -12.90 37.25 -0.24
CA ILE A 12 -13.34 35.99 -0.88
C ILE A 12 -12.43 35.60 -2.05
N LEU A 13 -11.66 36.55 -2.60
CA LEU A 13 -10.88 36.38 -3.83
C LEU A 13 -9.36 36.37 -3.64
N GLU A 14 -8.85 36.63 -2.43
CA GLU A 14 -7.43 36.42 -2.10
C GLU A 14 -7.14 34.91 -1.99
N TYR A 15 -6.94 34.31 -3.15
CA TYR A 15 -6.36 32.99 -3.31
C TYR A 15 -4.93 33.00 -2.74
N ASP A 16 -4.77 32.48 -1.52
CA ASP A 16 -3.44 32.23 -0.95
C ASP A 16 -2.84 30.97 -1.60
N LYS A 17 -2.22 31.21 -2.76
CA LYS A 17 -1.54 30.19 -3.56
C LYS A 17 -0.55 29.37 -2.74
N GLU A 18 0.17 30.00 -1.80
CA GLU A 18 1.13 29.28 -0.97
C GLU A 18 0.44 28.32 0.00
N TRP A 19 -0.72 28.71 0.53
CA TRP A 19 -1.49 27.88 1.45
C TRP A 19 -2.03 26.61 0.75
N GLU A 20 -2.58 26.75 -0.45
CA GLU A 20 -3.03 25.60 -1.26
C GLU A 20 -1.86 24.70 -1.70
N GLU A 21 -0.72 25.27 -2.10
CA GLU A 21 0.48 24.47 -2.44
C GLU A 21 1.07 23.73 -1.22
N LYS A 22 1.04 24.33 -0.02
CA LYS A 22 1.43 23.66 1.24
C LYS A 22 0.50 22.50 1.56
N LYS A 23 -0.80 22.70 1.35
CA LYS A 23 -1.82 21.67 1.54
C LYS A 23 -1.64 20.51 0.55
N LEU A 24 -1.36 20.81 -0.71
CA LEU A 24 -1.09 19.80 -1.75
C LEU A 24 0.16 18.98 -1.40
N ARG A 25 1.29 19.63 -1.06
CA ARG A 25 2.51 18.92 -0.65
C ARG A 25 2.31 18.02 0.56
N LYS A 26 1.50 18.45 1.54
CA LYS A 26 1.18 17.63 2.70
C LYS A 26 0.35 16.40 2.30
N ALA A 27 -0.62 16.58 1.40
CA ALA A 27 -1.42 15.47 0.89
C ALA A 27 -0.56 14.45 0.13
N GLU A 28 0.34 14.90 -0.74
CA GLU A 28 1.28 14.04 -1.47
C GLU A 28 2.21 13.27 -0.52
N TYR A 29 2.74 13.93 0.51
CA TYR A 29 3.57 13.29 1.51
C TYR A 29 2.83 12.19 2.28
N GLU A 30 1.61 12.46 2.76
CA GLU A 30 0.82 11.47 3.49
C GLU A 30 0.38 10.32 2.58
N ALA A 31 0.04 10.61 1.31
CA ALA A 31 -0.25 9.57 0.32
C ALA A 31 0.96 8.66 0.11
N GLY A 32 2.15 9.22 -0.13
CA GLY A 32 3.37 8.42 -0.30
C GLY A 32 3.74 7.61 0.95
N LYS A 33 3.48 8.14 2.14
CA LYS A 33 3.69 7.43 3.40
C LYS A 33 2.74 6.25 3.57
N GLU A 34 1.46 6.41 3.24
CA GLU A 34 0.49 5.33 3.33
C GLU A 34 0.73 4.27 2.25
N ASP A 35 1.10 4.68 1.02
CA ASP A 35 1.49 3.77 -0.06
C ASP A 35 2.69 2.91 0.36
N GLY A 36 3.76 3.53 0.86
CA GLY A 36 4.94 2.80 1.32
C GLY A 36 4.64 1.88 2.51
N LYS A 37 3.72 2.26 3.40
CA LYS A 37 3.27 1.39 4.49
C LYS A 37 2.47 0.20 3.98
N SER A 38 1.58 0.42 3.01
CA SER A 38 0.80 -0.64 2.38
C SER A 38 1.71 -1.64 1.65
N GLU A 39 2.64 -1.13 0.83
CA GLU A 39 3.63 -1.93 0.10
C GLU A 39 4.50 -2.76 1.06
N GLY A 40 4.99 -2.14 2.15
CA GLY A 40 5.76 -2.86 3.17
C GLY A 40 4.99 -4.00 3.85
N ILE A 41 3.69 -3.79 4.13
CA ILE A 41 2.82 -4.84 4.70
C ILE A 41 2.61 -5.98 3.70
N GLU A 42 2.39 -5.66 2.43
CA GLU A 42 2.22 -6.65 1.36
C GLU A 42 3.48 -7.50 1.17
N ILE A 43 4.65 -6.86 1.03
CA ILE A 43 5.94 -7.54 0.93
C ILE A 43 6.19 -8.44 2.14
N GLY A 44 5.88 -7.96 3.34
CA GLY A 44 6.01 -8.75 4.57
C GLY A 44 5.13 -9.99 4.57
N ARG A 45 3.85 -9.85 4.19
CA ARG A 45 2.91 -10.97 4.10
C ARG A 45 3.36 -12.00 3.06
N ASP A 46 3.85 -11.56 1.91
CA ASP A 46 4.30 -12.47 0.86
C ASP A 46 5.55 -13.27 1.28
N LYS A 47 6.52 -12.61 1.93
CA LYS A 47 7.70 -13.29 2.49
C LYS A 47 7.31 -14.33 3.54
N THR A 48 6.47 -13.95 4.50
CA THR A 48 5.99 -14.87 5.54
C THR A 48 5.21 -16.05 4.94
N MET A 49 4.34 -15.80 3.95
CA MET A 49 3.59 -16.85 3.29
C MET A 49 4.52 -17.83 2.57
N ALA A 50 5.56 -17.32 1.91
CA ALA A 50 6.54 -18.14 1.23
C ALA A 50 7.34 -19.03 2.22
N GLU A 51 7.77 -18.47 3.35
CA GLU A 51 8.41 -19.23 4.44
C GLU A 51 7.49 -20.33 5.00
N ILE A 52 6.21 -20.03 5.21
CA ILE A 52 5.22 -21.01 5.68
C ILE A 52 5.09 -22.16 4.69
N ILE A 53 4.94 -21.87 3.39
CA ILE A 53 4.82 -22.88 2.33
C ILE A 53 6.07 -23.78 2.31
N CYS A 54 7.26 -23.19 2.38
CA CYS A 54 8.52 -23.94 2.46
C CYS A 54 8.56 -24.86 3.70
N ASN A 55 8.12 -24.37 4.86
CA ASN A 55 8.08 -25.17 6.09
C ASN A 55 7.05 -26.30 6.02
N MET A 56 5.90 -26.08 5.37
CA MET A 56 4.90 -27.13 5.15
C MET A 56 5.46 -28.25 4.27
N ILE A 57 6.17 -27.92 3.18
CA ILE A 57 6.82 -28.92 2.32
C ILE A 57 7.90 -29.69 3.09
N LYS A 58 8.75 -28.99 3.85
CA LYS A 58 9.76 -29.63 4.72
C LYS A 58 9.13 -30.57 5.76
N SER A 59 7.91 -30.26 6.20
CA SER A 59 7.13 -31.08 7.13
C SER A 59 6.37 -32.22 6.44
N GLY A 60 6.54 -32.43 5.13
CA GLY A 60 5.96 -33.54 4.38
C GLY A 60 4.55 -33.28 3.83
N PHE A 61 4.05 -32.04 3.85
CA PHE A 61 2.75 -31.72 3.28
C PHE A 61 2.78 -31.81 1.76
N THR A 62 1.73 -32.39 1.17
CA THR A 62 1.56 -32.42 -0.28
C THR A 62 1.12 -31.05 -0.81
N ILE A 63 1.46 -30.74 -2.07
CA ILE A 63 1.06 -29.48 -2.73
C ILE A 63 -0.47 -29.30 -2.68
N LYS A 64 -1.24 -30.38 -2.86
CA LYS A 64 -2.70 -30.35 -2.74
C LYS A 64 -3.14 -29.89 -1.35
N LYS A 65 -2.51 -30.40 -0.29
CA LYS A 65 -2.88 -30.00 1.08
C LYS A 65 -2.50 -28.55 1.37
N ILE A 66 -1.37 -28.10 0.85
CA ILE A 66 -0.93 -26.70 0.99
C ILE A 66 -1.90 -25.77 0.25
N ALA A 67 -2.35 -26.13 -0.94
CA ALA A 67 -3.35 -25.37 -1.69
C ALA A 67 -4.67 -25.22 -0.91
N GLU A 68 -5.15 -26.29 -0.28
CA GLU A 68 -6.34 -26.26 0.58
C GLU A 68 -6.19 -25.31 1.77
N VAL A 69 -5.01 -25.26 2.41
CA VAL A 69 -4.78 -24.47 3.63
C VAL A 69 -4.48 -23.01 3.31
N THR A 70 -3.72 -22.75 2.24
CA THR A 70 -3.25 -21.40 1.89
C THR A 70 -4.17 -20.68 0.91
N GLY A 71 -5.11 -21.39 0.28
CA GLY A 71 -5.97 -20.85 -0.78
C GLY A 71 -5.25 -20.56 -2.09
N LYS A 72 -3.95 -20.89 -2.20
CA LYS A 72 -3.15 -20.73 -3.42
C LYS A 72 -3.30 -21.95 -4.33
N ASN A 73 -3.18 -21.75 -5.62
CA ASN A 73 -3.14 -22.85 -6.57
C ASN A 73 -1.73 -23.48 -6.64
N ALA A 74 -1.62 -24.64 -7.30
CA ALA A 74 -0.36 -25.36 -7.41
C ALA A 74 0.73 -24.57 -8.15
N GLU A 75 0.36 -23.78 -9.17
CA GLU A 75 1.31 -22.95 -9.93
C GLU A 75 1.91 -21.85 -9.06
N GLN A 76 1.09 -21.14 -8.30
CA GLN A 76 1.51 -20.11 -7.35
C GLN A 76 2.44 -20.68 -6.28
N ILE A 77 2.11 -21.86 -5.74
CA ILE A 77 2.97 -22.56 -4.79
C ILE A 77 4.32 -22.88 -5.44
N GLN A 78 4.33 -23.39 -6.68
CA GLN A 78 5.58 -23.71 -7.38
C GLN A 78 6.42 -22.47 -7.69
N THR A 79 5.81 -21.36 -8.10
CA THR A 79 6.50 -20.09 -8.33
C THR A 79 7.17 -19.59 -7.06
N ILE A 80 6.47 -19.63 -5.92
CA ILE A 80 7.00 -19.23 -4.63
C ILE A 80 8.22 -20.07 -4.24
N LEU A 81 8.18 -21.38 -4.48
CA LEU A 81 9.31 -22.28 -4.20
C LEU A 81 10.51 -21.99 -5.10
N ASN A 82 10.26 -21.72 -6.39
CA ASN A 82 11.31 -21.41 -7.35
C ASN A 82 11.99 -20.07 -7.06
N GLN A 83 11.26 -19.09 -6.54
CA GLN A 83 11.80 -17.78 -6.14
C GLN A 83 12.64 -17.83 -4.86
N GLN A 84 12.57 -18.92 -4.07
CA GLN A 84 13.39 -19.12 -2.87
C GLN A 84 14.58 -20.06 -3.09
N ALA A 85 14.79 -20.59 -4.30
CA ALA A 85 16.01 -21.32 -4.63
C ALA A 85 17.19 -20.34 -4.70
N PRO A 86 18.35 -20.66 -4.06
CA PRO A 86 19.53 -19.81 -4.12
C PRO A 86 20.09 -19.64 -5.54
#